data_AF-A0A7C2U083-F1
#
_entry.id   AF-A0A7C2U083-F1
#
_cell.length_a   1.000
_cell.length_b   1.000
_cell.length_c   1.000
_cell.angle_alpha   90.00
_cell.angle_beta   90.00
_cell.angle_gamma   90.00
#
_symmetry.space_group_name_H-M   'P 1'
#
loop_
_entity.id
_entity.type
_entity.pdbx_description
1 polymer ?
#
loop_
_entity_poly.entity_id
_entity_poly.type
_entity_poly.pdbx_seq_one_letter_code
_entity_poly.pdbx_strand_id
1 'polypeptide(L)'
;MRSLRIYFLLLAGLMLASEIVHAGAWTQKRGRGYYELKFYFINANRFYEPDGRIIDIPTLAEYTTSFYGEYGLNDWLTVMGDFPYL
;
A
#
# COMPACT_ATOMS: atom_id res chain seq x y z
N MET A 1 -1.52 51.63 8.18
CA MET A 1 -1.45 51.18 6.77
C MET A 1 -0.12 50.54 6.37
N ARG A 2 1.05 50.96 6.90
CA ARG A 2 2.37 50.35 6.59
C ARG A 2 2.51 48.90 7.05
N SER A 3 2.06 48.56 8.26
CA SER A 3 2.09 47.20 8.81
C SER A 3 1.23 46.22 8.01
N LEU A 4 0.04 46.65 7.60
CA LEU A 4 -0.88 45.83 6.78
C LEU A 4 -0.26 45.43 5.43
N ARG A 5 0.50 46.34 4.79
CA ARG A 5 1.24 46.04 3.55
C ARG A 5 2.34 45.00 3.77
N ILE A 6 3.03 45.04 4.91
CA ILE A 6 4.08 44.08 5.24
C ILE A 6 3.48 42.68 5.45
N TYR A 7 2.37 42.56 6.17
CA TYR A 7 1.67 41.28 6.32
C TYR A 7 1.16 40.74 4.98
N PHE A 8 0.66 41.61 4.10
CA PHE A 8 0.20 41.22 2.78
C PHE A 8 1.37 40.71 1.90
N LEU A 9 2.52 41.37 1.95
CA LEU A 9 3.74 40.95 1.24
C LEU A 9 4.32 39.65 1.80
N LEU A 10 4.28 39.44 3.12
CA LEU A 10 4.69 38.18 3.75
C LEU A 10 3.79 37.03 3.32
N LEU A 11 2.47 37.23 3.31
CA LEU A 11 1.51 36.22 2.87
C LEU A 11 1.69 35.88 1.39
N ALA A 12 1.87 36.88 0.54
CA ALA A 12 2.15 36.68 -0.88
C ALA A 12 3.48 35.94 -1.11
N GLY A 13 4.53 36.27 -0.35
CA GLY A 13 5.80 35.54 -0.38
C GLY A 13 5.67 34.08 0.05
N LEU A 14 4.84 33.78 1.05
CA LEU A 14 4.57 32.41 1.48
C LEU A 14 3.86 31.57 0.41
N MET A 15 2.90 32.18 -0.33
CA MET A 15 2.19 31.46 -1.39
C MET A 15 3.08 31.16 -2.60
N LEU A 16 4.12 31.97 -2.83
CA LEU A 16 5.10 31.75 -3.91
C LEU A 16 6.16 30.70 -3.56
N ALA A 17 6.26 30.29 -2.30
CA ALA A 17 7.19 29.26 -1.83
C ALA A 17 6.64 27.83 -1.95
N SER A 18 5.52 27.61 -2.65
CA SER A 18 4.98 26.26 -2.84
C SER A 18 5.83 25.47 -3.83
N GLU A 19 6.55 24.46 -3.36
CA GLU A 19 7.18 23.46 -4.21
C GLU A 19 6.18 22.36 -4.61
N ILE A 20 6.36 21.77 -5.79
CA ILE A 20 5.62 20.58 -6.21
C ILE A 20 6.19 19.40 -5.39
N VAL A 21 5.54 19.08 -4.27
CA VAL A 21 5.92 17.93 -3.45
C VAL A 21 5.38 16.66 -4.09
N HIS A 22 6.28 15.79 -4.56
CA HIS A 22 5.92 14.43 -5.01
C HIS A 22 5.77 13.50 -3.80
N ALA A 23 4.72 13.70 -3.00
CA ALA A 23 4.32 12.80 -1.92
C ALA A 23 3.40 11.67 -2.44
N GLY A 24 3.86 10.94 -3.45
CA GLY A 24 3.10 9.85 -4.08
C GLY A 24 3.34 8.49 -3.41
N ALA A 25 2.43 7.54 -3.65
CA ALA A 25 2.70 6.13 -3.39
C ALA A 25 3.95 5.67 -4.17
N TRP A 26 4.57 4.55 -3.77
CA TRP A 26 5.65 3.91 -4.55
C TRP A 26 5.08 3.29 -5.84
N THR A 27 4.75 4.15 -6.80
CA THR A 27 4.29 3.73 -8.13
C THR A 27 5.46 3.20 -8.94
N GLN A 28 5.21 2.16 -9.72
CA GLN A 28 6.14 1.68 -10.72
C GLN A 28 6.30 2.74 -11.82
N LYS A 29 7.55 2.97 -12.24
CA LYS A 29 7.82 3.83 -13.42
C LYS A 29 7.14 3.26 -14.66
N ARG A 30 6.87 4.11 -15.64
CA ARG A 30 6.25 3.69 -16.91
C ARG A 30 6.97 2.49 -17.52
N GLY A 31 6.23 1.43 -17.83
CA GLY A 31 6.75 0.21 -18.45
C GLY A 31 7.60 -0.67 -17.53
N ARG A 32 7.70 -0.33 -16.24
CA ARG A 32 8.27 -1.20 -15.21
C ARG A 32 7.14 -1.95 -14.49
N GLY A 33 7.49 -3.10 -13.96
CA GLY A 33 6.58 -3.89 -13.14
C GLY A 33 7.35 -4.70 -12.11
N TYR A 34 6.60 -5.13 -11.10
CA TYR A 34 7.03 -6.07 -10.08
C TYR A 34 6.07 -7.26 -10.14
N TYR A 35 6.62 -8.47 -10.04
CA TYR A 35 5.83 -9.70 -10.11
C TYR A 35 6.32 -10.67 -9.07
N GLU A 36 5.39 -11.30 -8.37
CA GLU A 36 5.65 -12.22 -7.28
C GLU A 36 4.77 -13.46 -7.45
N LEU A 37 5.41 -14.63 -7.36
CA LEU A 37 4.70 -15.89 -7.24
C LEU A 37 4.77 -16.32 -5.77
N LYS A 38 3.61 -16.40 -5.12
CA LYS A 38 3.48 -16.72 -3.71
C LYS A 38 2.92 -18.13 -3.53
N PHE A 39 3.56 -18.90 -2.67
CA PHE A 39 3.05 -20.16 -2.17
C PHE A 39 2.99 -20.07 -0.64
N TYR A 40 1.83 -20.36 -0.07
CA TYR A 40 1.69 -20.47 1.37
C TYR A 40 0.95 -21.74 1.76
N PHE A 41 1.30 -22.26 2.94
CA PHE A 41 0.69 -23.44 3.53
C PHE A 41 0.32 -23.13 4.98
N ILE A 42 -0.96 -23.31 5.30
CA ILE A 42 -1.49 -23.17 6.65
C ILE A 42 -1.89 -24.55 7.14
N ASN A 43 -1.39 -24.93 8.32
CA ASN A 43 -1.81 -26.13 9.03
C ASN A 43 -2.22 -25.76 10.46
N ALA A 44 -3.43 -26.14 10.85
CA ALA A 44 -3.92 -25.93 12.20
C ALA A 44 -4.78 -27.11 12.66
N ASN A 45 -4.55 -27.55 13.89
CA ASN A 45 -5.38 -28.56 14.58
C ASN A 45 -5.94 -28.05 15.91
N ARG A 46 -5.66 -26.79 16.26
CA ARG A 46 -6.09 -26.14 17.50
C ARG A 46 -6.53 -24.71 17.23
N PHE A 47 -7.58 -24.27 17.93
CA PHE A 47 -8.09 -22.89 17.90
C PHE A 47 -7.96 -22.26 19.29
N TYR A 48 -7.54 -20.98 19.33
CA TYR A 48 -7.39 -20.19 20.55
C TYR A 48 -8.60 -19.25 20.68
N GLU A 49 -9.39 -19.44 21.74
CA GLU A 49 -10.52 -18.58 22.04
C GLU A 49 -10.08 -17.23 22.63
N PRO A 50 -10.95 -16.20 22.64
CA PRO A 50 -10.61 -14.88 23.19
C PRO A 50 -10.20 -14.87 24.67
N ASP A 51 -10.62 -15.87 25.44
CA ASP A 51 -10.23 -16.06 26.84
C ASP A 51 -8.90 -16.85 27.00
N GLY A 52 -8.29 -17.24 25.89
CA GLY A 52 -7.04 -18.01 25.85
C GLY A 52 -7.23 -19.53 25.95
N ARG A 53 -8.47 -20.03 26.03
CA ARG A 53 -8.74 -21.47 26.04
C ARG A 53 -8.44 -22.08 24.66
N ILE A 54 -7.85 -23.26 24.67
CA ILE A 54 -7.51 -24.01 23.47
C ILE A 54 -8.56 -25.09 23.24
N ILE A 55 -9.11 -25.16 22.03
CA ILE A 55 -10.00 -26.25 21.61
C ILE A 55 -9.43 -26.96 20.39
N ASP A 56 -9.66 -28.27 20.33
CA ASP A 56 -9.33 -29.08 19.17
C ASP A 56 -10.31 -28.78 18.04
N ILE A 57 -9.78 -28.69 16.83
CA ILE A 57 -10.55 -28.52 15.59
C ILE A 57 -10.21 -29.65 14.62
N PRO A 58 -11.10 -30.00 13.67
CA PRO A 58 -10.69 -30.79 12.52
C PRO A 58 -9.46 -30.16 11.88
N THR A 59 -8.46 -30.97 11.53
CA THR A 59 -7.21 -30.45 10.94
C THR A 59 -7.53 -29.62 9.70
N LEU A 60 -7.29 -28.32 9.79
CA LEU A 60 -7.32 -27.39 8.67
C LEU A 60 -5.97 -27.46 7.97
N ALA A 61 -6.00 -27.78 6.68
CA ALA A 61 -4.84 -27.72 5.80
C ALA A 61 -5.22 -26.92 4.56
N GLU A 62 -4.64 -25.74 4.41
CA GLU A 62 -4.85 -24.87 3.26
C GLU A 62 -3.51 -24.71 2.53
N TYR A 63 -3.53 -24.99 1.24
CA TYR A 63 -2.41 -24.74 0.35
C TYR A 63 -2.90 -23.72 -0.64
N THR A 64 -2.21 -22.59 -0.73
CA THR A 64 -2.60 -21.58 -1.68
C THR A 64 -1.42 -21.11 -2.46
N THR A 65 -1.67 -20.97 -3.75
CA THR A 65 -0.73 -20.34 -4.65
C THR A 65 -1.39 -19.15 -5.31
N SER A 66 -0.71 -18.01 -5.26
CA SER A 66 -1.19 -16.75 -5.81
C SER A 66 -0.11 -16.09 -6.65
N PHE A 67 -0.57 -15.35 -7.64
CA PHE A 67 0.27 -14.48 -8.45
C PHE A 67 -0.07 -13.03 -8.15
N TYR A 68 0.92 -12.27 -7.71
CA TYR A 68 0.82 -10.84 -7.52
C TYR A 68 1.59 -10.12 -8.62
N GLY A 69 1.03 -9.03 -9.13
CA GLY A 69 1.67 -8.23 -10.15
C GLY A 69 1.33 -6.76 -10.05
N GLU A 70 2.31 -5.92 -10.35
CA GLU A 70 2.21 -4.48 -10.50
C GLU A 70 2.78 -4.06 -11.86
N TYR A 71 2.14 -3.10 -12.52
CA TYR A 71 2.61 -2.53 -13.77
C TYR A 71 2.35 -1.03 -13.86
N GLY A 72 3.41 -0.25 -14.10
CA GLY A 72 3.34 1.20 -14.27
C GLY A 72 2.81 1.59 -15.65
N LEU A 73 1.57 2.05 -15.72
CA LEU A 73 0.99 2.61 -16.96
C LEU A 73 1.69 3.93 -17.32
N ASN A 74 2.03 4.73 -16.31
CA ASN A 74 2.89 5.91 -16.39
C ASN A 74 3.59 6.12 -15.03
N ASP A 75 4.38 7.18 -14.88
CA ASP A 75 5.19 7.39 -13.67
C ASP A 75 4.38 7.68 -12.39
N TRP A 76 3.07 7.96 -12.52
CA TRP A 76 2.18 8.28 -11.40
C TRP A 76 1.01 7.30 -11.23
N LEU A 77 0.81 6.37 -12.16
CA LEU A 77 -0.30 5.41 -12.17
C LEU A 77 0.23 3.98 -12.37
N THR A 78 0.03 3.15 -11.36
CA THR A 78 0.32 1.72 -11.37
C THR A 78 -0.98 0.93 -11.25
N VAL A 79 -1.13 -0.09 -12.08
CA VAL A 79 -2.18 -1.10 -11.95
C VAL A 79 -1.58 -2.29 -11.22
N MET A 80 -2.30 -2.82 -10.24
CA MET A 80 -1.85 -3.98 -9.48
C MET A 80 -3.00 -4.95 -9.23
N GLY A 81 -2.67 -6.22 -9.00
CA GLY A 81 -3.64 -7.25 -8.68
C GLY A 81 -2.99 -8.47 -8.03
N ASP A 82 -3.78 -9.15 -7.20
CA ASP A 82 -3.45 -10.42 -6.57
C ASP A 82 -4.46 -11.46 -7.00
N PHE A 83 -3.99 -12.56 -7.58
CA PHE A 83 -4.82 -13.60 -8.16
C PHE A 83 -4.48 -14.94 -7.51
N PRO A 84 -5.30 -15.41 -6.54
CA PRO A 84 -5.22 -16.78 -6.06
C PRO A 84 -5.73 -17.73 -7.16
N TYR A 85 -5.04 -18.85 -7.36
CA TYR A 85 -5.39 -19.81 -8.42
C TYR A 85 -5.54 -21.24 -7.94
N LEU A 86 -4.90 -21.60 -6.83
CA LEU A 86 -5.03 -22.89 -6.16
C LEU A 86 -5.11 -22.66 -4.67
#